data_AF-Q4TGN0-F1
#
_entry.id   AF-Q4TGN0-F1
#
_cell.length_a   1.000
_cell.length_b   1.000
_cell.length_c   1.000
_cell.angle_alpha   90.00
_cell.angle_beta   90.00
_cell.angle_gamma   90.00
#
_symmetry.space_group_name_H-M   'P 1'
#
loop_
_entity.id
_entity.type
_entity.pdbx_description
1 polymer ?
#
loop_
_entity_poly.entity_id
_entity_poly.type
_entity_poly.pdbx_seq_one_letter_code
_entity_poly.pdbx_strand_id
1 'polypeptide(L)'
;GENFPEVVFLGTGSALPMKIRNVSGTLVHLSSSASLLLDCGEGTFGQLCRHYGNAVDQVLSQISTVFVSHLHADHHTVAARPAVSGIGFEPFQRHWGRPRSPVHLVAPVQIMSWLNQYHQQCQEVLQHVDFIPNRSLQGRGEPPAPRTEASIQALLERNGLEKVPLQFQTCLVHHCKHAFACSLTHRQGWKLAFSGDTRPCDALVRLGKDATLLIHEATLEDGLEQEAAEKRHSTTSQAIGVGVRMNAAFIVLNHFSQRYAKIPLFSQDFTQRVGVSFDHMRVRRRRRPRYSHTPWRHLTAVCPWRLRRFASATSGPSPDWSLRSRRCSPPTSARWRRGGRRGS
;
A
#
# COMPACT_ATOMS: atom_id res chain seq x y z
N GLY A 1 14.07 2.61 -17.88
CA GLY A 1 14.68 2.57 -16.54
C GLY A 1 13.62 2.93 -15.53
N GLU A 2 13.27 1.98 -14.69
CA GLU A 2 12.09 2.02 -13.82
C GLU A 2 12.24 3.05 -12.68
N ASN A 3 11.12 3.56 -12.17
CA ASN A 3 11.10 4.62 -11.19
C ASN A 3 10.54 4.09 -9.86
N PHE A 4 11.42 3.54 -9.04
CA PHE A 4 11.08 3.09 -7.69
C PHE A 4 11.20 4.25 -6.67
N PRO A 5 10.40 4.24 -5.58
CA PRO A 5 9.32 3.28 -5.33
C PRO A 5 8.10 3.57 -6.22
N GLU A 6 7.35 2.51 -6.53
CA GLU A 6 5.97 2.60 -7.03
C GLU A 6 5.03 2.09 -5.95
N VAL A 7 4.09 2.92 -5.53
CA VAL A 7 3.06 2.57 -4.54
C VAL A 7 1.73 2.39 -5.26
N VAL A 8 1.07 1.26 -5.03
CA VAL A 8 -0.25 0.92 -5.55
C VAL A 8 -1.19 0.68 -4.37
N PHE A 9 -2.17 1.55 -4.24
CA PHE A 9 -3.20 1.45 -3.20
C PHE A 9 -4.25 0.43 -3.67
N LEU A 10 -4.35 -0.72 -3.01
CA LEU A 10 -5.28 -1.80 -3.36
C LEU A 10 -6.60 -1.65 -2.61
N GLY A 11 -6.54 -1.15 -1.38
CA GLY A 11 -7.70 -0.70 -0.62
C GLY A 11 -7.35 0.45 0.30
N THR A 12 -8.30 1.35 0.47
CA THR A 12 -8.11 2.70 1.02
C THR A 12 -9.15 3.10 2.06
N GLY A 13 -10.08 2.21 2.40
CA GLY A 13 -11.13 2.44 3.40
C GLY A 13 -10.86 1.69 4.70
N SER A 14 -11.53 2.15 5.76
CA SER A 14 -11.47 1.57 7.11
C SER A 14 -12.64 0.63 7.41
N ALA A 15 -12.40 -0.34 8.31
CA ALA A 15 -13.32 -1.26 9.00
C ALA A 15 -14.13 -2.25 8.15
N LEU A 16 -14.92 -1.79 7.19
CA LEU A 16 -15.89 -2.60 6.44
C LEU A 16 -15.78 -2.32 4.94
N PRO A 17 -15.51 -3.31 4.07
CA PRO A 17 -15.39 -3.06 2.63
C PRO A 17 -16.70 -2.52 2.04
N MET A 18 -16.64 -1.43 1.28
CA MET A 18 -17.78 -0.90 0.55
C MET A 18 -17.55 -0.89 -0.97
N LYS A 19 -18.64 -0.66 -1.71
CA LYS A 19 -18.68 -0.57 -3.18
C LYS A 19 -17.66 0.39 -3.82
N ILE A 20 -17.13 1.37 -3.06
CA ILE A 20 -16.21 2.41 -3.55
C ILE A 20 -14.77 2.32 -3.00
N ARG A 21 -14.54 1.61 -1.90
CA ARG A 21 -13.23 1.45 -1.25
C ARG A 21 -13.16 0.07 -0.60
N ASN A 22 -12.12 -0.68 -0.90
CA ASN A 22 -11.76 -1.89 -0.19
C ASN A 22 -11.01 -1.54 1.12
N VAL A 23 -10.95 -2.49 2.06
CA VAL A 23 -10.19 -2.39 3.31
C VAL A 23 -8.67 -2.35 3.08
N SER A 24 -7.89 -1.98 4.10
CA SER A 24 -6.47 -1.63 4.00
C SER A 24 -5.62 -2.67 3.26
N GLY A 25 -4.94 -2.21 2.20
CA GLY A 25 -3.90 -2.97 1.52
C GLY A 25 -3.15 -2.09 0.53
N THR A 26 -1.82 -2.00 0.68
CA THR A 26 -0.98 -1.13 -0.16
C THR A 26 0.28 -1.86 -0.61
N LEU A 27 0.42 -2.08 -1.92
CA LEU A 27 1.61 -2.70 -2.48
C LEU A 27 2.67 -1.66 -2.83
N VAL A 28 3.90 -1.86 -2.35
CA VAL A 28 5.06 -1.02 -2.62
C VAL A 28 6.08 -1.82 -3.42
N HIS A 29 6.22 -1.54 -4.71
CA HIS A 29 7.33 -2.07 -5.49
C HIS A 29 8.62 -1.32 -5.11
N LEU A 30 9.59 -2.06 -4.59
CA LEU A 30 10.91 -1.56 -4.15
C LEU A 30 11.92 -1.66 -5.30
N SER A 31 11.80 -2.72 -6.10
CA SER A 31 12.60 -3.02 -7.29
C SER A 31 11.78 -3.85 -8.30
N SER A 32 12.39 -4.22 -9.43
CA SER A 32 11.80 -5.13 -10.42
C SER A 32 11.58 -6.56 -9.93
N SER A 33 12.14 -6.92 -8.76
CA SER A 33 12.15 -8.28 -8.21
C SER A 33 11.66 -8.38 -6.75
N ALA A 34 11.41 -7.24 -6.09
CA ALA A 34 11.04 -7.17 -4.68
C ALA A 34 9.94 -6.12 -4.43
N SER A 35 8.92 -6.52 -3.70
CA SER A 35 7.77 -5.72 -3.30
C SER A 35 7.38 -6.00 -1.86
N LEU A 36 7.01 -4.94 -1.14
CA LEU A 36 6.48 -4.99 0.21
C LEU A 36 4.97 -4.74 0.17
N LEU A 37 4.18 -5.63 0.77
CA LEU A 37 2.75 -5.41 0.99
C LEU A 37 2.55 -4.83 2.40
N LEU A 38 2.03 -3.60 2.49
CA LEU A 38 1.66 -2.90 3.72
C LEU A 38 0.18 -3.12 3.99
N ASP A 39 -0.11 -3.90 5.04
CA ASP A 39 -1.40 -4.48 5.37
C ASP A 39 -2.04 -5.31 4.24
N CYS A 40 -2.93 -6.21 4.62
CA CYS A 40 -3.55 -7.18 3.73
C CYS A 40 -4.95 -7.59 4.23
N GLY A 41 -5.83 -6.60 4.33
CA GLY A 41 -7.25 -6.80 4.61
C GLY A 41 -7.98 -7.59 3.52
N GLU A 42 -9.22 -7.96 3.80
CA GLU A 42 -10.11 -8.67 2.89
C GLU A 42 -10.11 -8.09 1.47
N GLY A 43 -10.24 -8.94 0.44
CA GLY A 43 -10.31 -8.50 -0.95
C GLY A 43 -8.97 -8.09 -1.58
N THR A 44 -7.88 -7.91 -0.82
CA THR A 44 -6.56 -7.50 -1.35
C THR A 44 -6.08 -8.35 -2.54
N PHE A 45 -6.26 -9.68 -2.49
CA PHE A 45 -5.96 -10.56 -3.63
C PHE A 45 -6.83 -10.28 -4.86
N GLY A 46 -8.14 -10.09 -4.68
CA GLY A 46 -9.06 -9.71 -5.76
C GLY A 46 -8.68 -8.37 -6.38
N GLN A 47 -8.22 -7.41 -5.56
CA GLN A 47 -7.72 -6.11 -6.03
C GLN A 47 -6.41 -6.24 -6.81
N LEU A 48 -5.49 -7.15 -6.43
CA LEU A 48 -4.31 -7.49 -7.24
C LEU A 48 -4.72 -8.05 -8.61
N CYS A 49 -5.59 -9.07 -8.64
CA CYS A 49 -6.10 -9.66 -9.89
C CYS A 49 -6.76 -8.61 -10.78
N ARG A 50 -7.60 -7.74 -10.20
CA ARG A 50 -8.29 -6.66 -10.92
C ARG A 50 -7.32 -5.59 -11.45
N HIS A 51 -6.22 -5.33 -10.74
CA HIS A 51 -5.27 -4.27 -11.08
C HIS A 51 -4.21 -4.68 -12.10
N TYR A 52 -3.75 -5.94 -12.04
CA TYR A 52 -2.66 -6.45 -12.88
C TYR A 52 -3.13 -7.44 -13.96
N GLY A 53 -4.34 -8.00 -13.84
CA GLY A 53 -4.86 -8.99 -14.79
C GLY A 53 -3.91 -10.17 -14.94
N ASN A 54 -3.57 -10.49 -16.19
CA ASN A 54 -2.65 -11.59 -16.53
C ASN A 54 -1.23 -11.43 -15.95
N ALA A 55 -0.84 -10.24 -15.49
CA ALA A 55 0.46 -10.02 -14.84
C ALA A 55 0.43 -10.31 -13.32
N VAL A 56 -0.71 -10.71 -12.74
CA VAL A 56 -0.84 -10.90 -11.29
C VAL A 56 0.14 -11.95 -10.74
N ASP A 57 0.36 -13.06 -11.46
CA ASP A 57 1.30 -14.10 -11.02
C ASP A 57 2.73 -13.57 -10.89
N GLN A 58 3.16 -12.72 -11.84
CA GLN A 58 4.47 -12.05 -11.81
C GLN A 58 4.60 -11.08 -10.64
N VAL A 59 3.50 -10.48 -10.18
CA VAL A 59 3.45 -9.57 -9.03
C VAL A 59 3.45 -10.35 -7.71
N LEU A 60 2.69 -11.44 -7.60
CA LEU A 60 2.65 -12.32 -6.41
C LEU A 60 4.03 -12.94 -6.14
N SER A 61 4.59 -13.64 -7.13
CA SER A 61 5.76 -13.05 -7.80
C SER A 61 6.82 -12.36 -6.92
N GLN A 62 6.81 -11.04 -7.03
CA GLN A 62 7.76 -10.10 -6.44
C GLN A 62 7.47 -9.79 -4.97
N ILE A 63 6.34 -10.21 -4.38
CA ILE A 63 6.03 -9.97 -2.96
C ILE A 63 7.03 -10.77 -2.11
N SER A 64 8.03 -10.07 -1.59
CA SER A 64 9.09 -10.62 -0.72
C SER A 64 8.78 -10.44 0.76
N THR A 65 7.91 -9.49 1.09
CA THR A 65 7.58 -9.17 2.49
C THR A 65 6.15 -8.69 2.61
N VAL A 66 5.47 -9.12 3.68
CA VAL A 66 4.19 -8.59 4.13
C VAL A 66 4.41 -7.97 5.50
N PHE A 67 4.01 -6.72 5.66
CA PHE A 67 3.98 -6.02 6.95
C PHE A 67 2.53 -5.90 7.40
N VAL A 68 2.23 -6.37 8.60
CA VAL A 68 0.94 -6.16 9.28
C VAL A 68 1.16 -5.16 10.41
N SER A 69 0.43 -4.06 10.37
CA SER A 69 0.49 -2.99 11.37
C SER A 69 -0.09 -3.44 12.72
N HIS A 70 -1.26 -4.10 12.70
CA HIS A 70 -1.98 -4.54 13.88
C HIS A 70 -3.06 -5.58 13.52
N LEU A 71 -3.80 -6.07 14.53
CA LEU A 71 -4.71 -7.23 14.38
C LEU A 71 -6.20 -6.92 14.22
N HIS A 72 -6.60 -5.71 13.80
CA HIS A 72 -7.98 -5.51 13.35
C HIS A 72 -8.20 -6.15 11.97
N ALA A 73 -9.40 -6.69 11.78
CA ALA A 73 -9.72 -7.61 10.69
C ALA A 73 -9.42 -7.03 9.30
N ASP A 74 -9.68 -5.74 9.12
CA ASP A 74 -9.45 -4.91 7.93
C ASP A 74 -7.97 -4.73 7.54
N HIS A 75 -7.02 -5.21 8.35
CA HIS A 75 -5.58 -5.13 8.06
C HIS A 75 -4.90 -6.49 7.83
N HIS A 76 -5.52 -7.62 8.22
CA HIS A 76 -4.86 -8.93 8.15
C HIS A 76 -5.73 -10.15 7.85
N THR A 77 -7.06 -10.05 7.77
CA THR A 77 -7.96 -11.20 7.48
C THR A 77 -7.59 -11.98 6.22
N VAL A 78 -6.85 -11.36 5.31
CA VAL A 78 -6.36 -11.95 4.07
C VAL A 78 -4.83 -11.99 4.01
N ALA A 79 -4.08 -11.68 5.09
CA ALA A 79 -2.62 -11.77 5.15
C ALA A 79 -2.08 -13.19 4.87
N ALA A 80 -2.88 -14.23 5.14
CA ALA A 80 -2.63 -15.54 4.56
C ALA A 80 -2.67 -15.46 3.02
N ARG A 81 -3.76 -15.00 2.39
CA ARG A 81 -4.08 -15.35 0.99
C ARG A 81 -3.06 -14.84 -0.06
N PRO A 82 -2.59 -13.58 -0.18
CA PRO A 82 -1.51 -13.26 -1.13
C PRO A 82 -0.18 -13.97 -0.88
N ALA A 83 0.02 -14.56 0.31
CA ALA A 83 1.12 -15.46 0.63
C ALA A 83 0.77 -16.96 0.51
N VAL A 84 -0.50 -17.35 0.37
CA VAL A 84 -1.03 -18.73 0.60
C VAL A 84 -2.09 -19.18 -0.41
N SER A 85 -3.10 -18.36 -0.70
CA SER A 85 -4.30 -18.70 -1.49
C SER A 85 -4.55 -17.79 -2.70
N GLY A 86 -3.66 -16.84 -2.99
CA GLY A 86 -3.48 -16.29 -4.34
C GLY A 86 -2.79 -17.27 -5.30
N ILE A 87 -2.51 -18.44 -4.75
CA ILE A 87 -2.01 -19.66 -5.34
C ILE A 87 -3.01 -20.72 -4.86
N GLY A 88 -3.82 -21.26 -5.77
CA GLY A 88 -4.08 -22.69 -5.62
C GLY A 88 -2.72 -23.35 -5.67
N PHE A 89 -2.35 -24.19 -4.70
CA PHE A 89 -0.97 -24.71 -4.66
C PHE A 89 -0.60 -25.57 -5.88
N GLU A 90 -1.61 -25.96 -6.68
CA GLU A 90 -1.39 -26.57 -7.98
C GLU A 90 -1.04 -25.60 -9.15
N PRO A 91 -1.82 -24.56 -9.55
CA PRO A 91 -1.49 -23.84 -10.79
C PRO A 91 -0.15 -23.09 -10.76
N PHE A 92 0.31 -22.64 -9.59
CA PHE A 92 1.58 -21.90 -9.49
C PHE A 92 2.82 -22.82 -9.54
N GLN A 93 2.73 -24.03 -8.96
CA GLN A 93 3.75 -25.07 -9.16
C GLN A 93 3.79 -25.51 -10.63
N ARG A 94 2.61 -25.68 -11.27
CA ARG A 94 2.48 -26.12 -12.67
C ARG A 94 3.10 -25.16 -13.70
N HIS A 95 3.21 -23.86 -13.41
CA HIS A 95 3.65 -22.88 -14.42
C HIS A 95 5.13 -22.47 -14.36
N TRP A 96 5.80 -22.55 -13.20
CA TRP A 96 7.15 -21.95 -13.03
C TRP A 96 8.22 -22.77 -12.29
N GLY A 97 7.94 -24.02 -11.89
CA GLY A 97 8.98 -25.05 -11.66
C GLY A 97 10.13 -24.74 -10.68
N ARG A 98 10.01 -23.73 -9.81
CA ARG A 98 11.05 -23.32 -8.86
C ARG A 98 10.49 -23.24 -7.43
N PRO A 99 11.14 -23.82 -6.42
CA PRO A 99 10.78 -23.60 -5.04
C PRO A 99 10.92 -22.10 -4.71
N ARG A 100 9.87 -21.49 -4.16
CA ARG A 100 9.95 -20.11 -3.66
C ARG A 100 10.63 -20.10 -2.29
N SER A 101 11.52 -19.12 -2.10
CA SER A 101 11.91 -18.68 -0.76
C SER A 101 10.66 -18.25 0.02
N PRO A 102 10.55 -18.56 1.32
CA PRO A 102 9.47 -18.07 2.17
C PRO A 102 9.28 -16.56 2.08
N VAL A 103 8.04 -16.09 2.19
CA VAL A 103 7.73 -14.66 2.28
C VAL A 103 7.98 -14.21 3.72
N HIS A 104 8.74 -13.12 3.90
CA HIS A 104 8.95 -12.58 5.25
C HIS A 104 7.67 -11.91 5.76
N LEU A 105 7.13 -12.37 6.89
CA LEU A 105 5.96 -11.79 7.53
C LEU A 105 6.38 -10.98 8.75
N VAL A 106 6.32 -9.65 8.63
CA VAL A 106 6.58 -8.72 9.73
C VAL A 106 5.25 -8.38 10.41
N ALA A 107 4.92 -9.03 11.52
CA ALA A 107 3.59 -8.92 12.14
C ALA A 107 3.59 -9.10 13.67
N PRO A 108 2.50 -8.71 14.38
CA PRO A 108 2.42 -8.86 15.83
C PRO A 108 2.43 -10.33 16.20
N VAL A 109 3.16 -10.72 17.25
CA VAL A 109 3.34 -12.14 17.65
C VAL A 109 2.02 -12.90 17.85
N GLN A 110 0.95 -12.19 18.20
CA GLN A 110 -0.38 -12.75 18.37
C GLN A 110 -1.00 -13.29 17.07
N ILE A 111 -0.55 -12.85 15.88
CA ILE A 111 -1.00 -13.39 14.59
C ILE A 111 -0.73 -14.89 14.46
N MET A 112 0.32 -15.38 15.13
CA MET A 112 0.73 -16.79 15.08
C MET A 112 -0.33 -17.73 15.65
N SER A 113 -1.15 -17.28 16.60
CA SER A 113 -2.26 -18.10 17.11
C SER A 113 -3.27 -18.43 16.00
N TRP A 114 -3.62 -17.43 15.19
CA TRP A 114 -4.52 -17.59 14.05
C TRP A 114 -3.85 -18.36 12.90
N LEU A 115 -2.59 -18.04 12.57
CA LEU A 115 -1.86 -18.76 11.51
C LEU A 115 -1.66 -20.25 11.83
N ASN A 116 -1.41 -20.62 13.09
CA ASN A 116 -1.31 -22.02 13.50
C ASN A 116 -2.65 -22.76 13.34
N GLN A 117 -3.76 -22.14 13.75
CA GLN A 117 -5.10 -22.73 13.55
C GLN A 117 -5.40 -22.88 12.05
N TYR A 118 -5.17 -21.86 11.23
CA TYR A 118 -5.37 -21.92 9.79
C TYR A 118 -4.47 -22.97 9.11
N HIS A 119 -3.20 -23.08 9.55
CA HIS A 119 -2.25 -24.10 9.08
C HIS A 119 -2.78 -25.52 9.32
N GLN A 120 -3.31 -25.78 10.51
CA GLN A 120 -3.78 -27.09 10.94
C GLN A 120 -5.17 -27.45 10.40
N GLN A 121 -6.05 -26.46 10.22
CA GLN A 121 -7.48 -26.69 9.96
C GLN A 121 -7.94 -26.33 8.54
N CYS A 122 -7.15 -25.58 7.76
CA CYS A 122 -7.57 -25.07 6.45
C CYS A 122 -6.59 -25.42 5.33
N GLN A 123 -5.30 -25.07 5.49
CA GLN A 123 -4.27 -25.28 4.47
C GLN A 123 -2.90 -25.14 5.11
N GLU A 124 -1.93 -26.01 4.78
CA GLU A 124 -0.58 -25.87 5.32
C GLU A 124 0.12 -24.59 4.79
N VAL A 125 0.31 -23.58 5.66
CA VAL A 125 0.94 -22.29 5.29
C VAL A 125 2.34 -22.02 5.83
N LEU A 126 2.68 -22.52 7.02
CA LEU A 126 3.81 -22.01 7.82
C LEU A 126 5.17 -22.24 7.16
N GLN A 127 5.30 -23.31 6.37
CA GLN A 127 6.49 -23.61 5.58
C GLN A 127 6.78 -22.58 4.47
N HIS A 128 5.82 -21.69 4.17
CA HIS A 128 5.96 -20.60 3.19
C HIS A 128 6.15 -19.21 3.83
N VAL A 129 6.21 -19.14 5.16
CA VAL A 129 6.27 -17.89 5.93
C VAL A 129 7.52 -17.86 6.81
N ASP A 130 8.37 -16.85 6.62
CA ASP A 130 9.46 -16.54 7.54
C ASP A 130 9.00 -15.42 8.49
N PHE A 131 8.63 -15.79 9.72
CA PHE A 131 7.99 -14.87 10.66
C PHE A 131 8.98 -14.01 11.45
N ILE A 132 8.77 -12.69 11.42
CA ILE A 132 9.55 -11.67 12.12
C ILE A 132 8.60 -10.82 12.98
N PRO A 133 8.70 -10.84 14.32
CA PRO A 133 7.91 -9.95 15.17
C PRO A 133 8.16 -8.47 14.85
N ASN A 134 7.13 -7.60 14.75
CA ASN A 134 7.39 -6.15 14.55
C ASN A 134 8.33 -5.58 15.62
N ARG A 135 8.27 -6.11 16.86
CA ARG A 135 9.11 -5.67 17.99
C ARG A 135 10.61 -5.82 17.72
N SER A 136 11.00 -6.83 16.96
CA SER A 136 12.40 -7.09 16.58
C SER A 136 13.01 -6.01 15.67
N LEU A 137 12.19 -5.10 15.15
CA LEU A 137 12.60 -3.97 14.30
C LEU A 137 12.52 -2.61 15.01
N GLN A 138 12.29 -2.55 16.33
CA GLN A 138 12.10 -1.27 17.03
C GLN A 138 13.39 -0.46 17.25
N GLY A 139 14.56 -0.97 16.86
CA GLY A 139 15.86 -0.29 16.92
C GLY A 139 16.39 0.05 18.33
N ARG A 140 15.55 -0.11 19.36
CA ARG A 140 15.85 0.09 20.79
C ARG A 140 15.16 -1.04 21.57
N GLY A 141 15.93 -2.01 22.00
CA GLY A 141 15.47 -3.21 22.71
C GLY A 141 16.59 -4.24 22.80
N GLU A 142 16.29 -5.38 23.41
CA GLU A 142 17.18 -6.55 23.40
C GLU A 142 17.44 -7.02 21.96
N PRO A 143 18.64 -7.54 21.64
CA PRO A 143 18.91 -8.11 20.32
C PRO A 143 17.95 -9.29 20.05
N PRO A 144 17.41 -9.41 18.82
CA PRO A 144 16.55 -10.53 18.48
C PRO A 144 17.32 -11.86 18.57
N ALA A 145 16.60 -12.96 18.81
CA ALA A 145 17.19 -14.30 18.80
C ALA A 145 17.91 -14.57 17.45
N PRO A 146 19.02 -15.33 17.42
CA PRO A 146 19.88 -15.47 16.23
C PRO A 146 19.15 -15.88 14.95
N ARG A 147 18.13 -16.75 15.06
CA ARG A 147 17.25 -17.11 13.93
C ARG A 147 16.50 -15.90 13.37
N THR A 148 15.87 -15.10 14.24
CA THR A 148 15.15 -13.89 13.84
C THR A 148 16.11 -12.83 13.31
N GLU A 149 17.34 -12.74 13.82
CA GLU A 149 18.36 -11.85 13.24
C GLU A 149 18.75 -12.25 11.81
N ALA A 150 18.87 -13.56 11.53
CA ALA A 150 19.11 -14.08 10.18
C ALA A 150 17.93 -13.79 9.23
N SER A 151 16.69 -14.00 9.69
CA SER A 151 15.46 -13.62 8.97
C SER A 151 15.42 -12.12 8.64
N ILE A 152 15.80 -11.26 9.59
CA ILE A 152 15.89 -9.81 9.39
C ILE A 152 16.98 -9.46 8.36
N GLN A 153 18.16 -10.08 8.41
CA GLN A 153 19.22 -9.86 7.42
C GLN A 153 18.72 -10.22 6.00
N ALA A 154 18.11 -11.40 5.84
CA ALA A 154 17.56 -11.85 4.56
C ALA A 154 16.48 -10.90 4.04
N LEU A 155 15.56 -10.44 4.90
CA LEU A 155 14.56 -9.44 4.57
C LEU A 155 15.19 -8.13 4.08
N LEU A 156 16.22 -7.61 4.76
CA LEU A 156 16.85 -6.35 4.40
C LEU A 156 17.57 -6.45 3.05
N GLU A 157 18.34 -7.52 2.83
CA GLU A 157 19.03 -7.78 1.56
C GLU A 157 18.04 -7.93 0.40
N ARG A 158 17.01 -8.77 0.58
CA ARG A 158 15.97 -9.04 -0.43
C ARG A 158 15.25 -7.78 -0.90
N ASN A 159 15.08 -6.83 0.01
CA ASN A 159 14.32 -5.59 -0.21
C ASN A 159 15.21 -4.35 -0.51
N GLY A 160 16.52 -4.52 -0.71
CA GLY A 160 17.42 -3.41 -1.05
C GLY A 160 17.64 -2.40 0.10
N LEU A 161 17.59 -2.87 1.34
CA LEU A 161 17.74 -2.11 2.58
C LEU A 161 19.09 -2.44 3.24
N GLU A 162 19.56 -1.62 4.17
CA GLU A 162 20.82 -1.86 4.91
C GLU A 162 20.54 -2.26 6.35
N LYS A 163 21.44 -3.05 6.95
CA LYS A 163 21.37 -3.44 8.39
C LYS A 163 22.04 -2.43 9.32
N VAL A 164 23.00 -1.65 8.83
CA VAL A 164 23.77 -0.71 9.65
C VAL A 164 23.78 0.67 8.98
N PRO A 165 23.05 1.68 9.52
CA PRO A 165 22.01 1.53 10.55
C PRO A 165 20.84 0.68 10.04
N LEU A 166 20.01 0.14 10.94
CA LEU A 166 18.87 -0.70 10.55
C LEU A 166 17.87 0.12 9.72
N GLN A 167 17.75 -0.15 8.42
CA GLN A 167 16.91 0.64 7.50
C GLN A 167 15.48 0.11 7.30
N PHE A 168 15.03 -0.89 8.08
CA PHE A 168 13.60 -1.18 8.25
C PHE A 168 13.33 -1.14 9.75
N GLN A 169 12.59 -0.12 10.20
CA GLN A 169 12.31 0.11 11.61
C GLN A 169 10.81 0.17 11.88
N THR A 170 10.42 -0.13 13.11
CA THR A 170 9.04 -0.03 13.59
C THR A 170 8.94 0.83 14.84
N CYS A 171 7.75 1.35 15.14
CA CYS A 171 7.46 1.91 16.46
C CYS A 171 6.04 1.55 16.89
N LEU A 172 5.82 1.44 18.20
CA LEU A 172 4.47 1.35 18.75
C LEU A 172 3.72 2.67 18.49
N VAL A 173 2.42 2.56 18.23
CA VAL A 173 1.53 3.69 17.92
C VAL A 173 0.27 3.71 18.79
N HIS A 174 -0.47 4.81 18.77
CA HIS A 174 -1.57 5.08 19.70
C HIS A 174 -2.91 4.58 19.16
N HIS A 175 -3.06 3.26 19.11
CA HIS A 175 -4.26 2.57 18.65
C HIS A 175 -4.65 1.42 19.59
N CYS A 176 -4.69 0.17 19.12
CA CYS A 176 -4.89 -1.02 19.97
C CYS A 176 -3.55 -1.52 20.57
N LYS A 177 -3.60 -2.53 21.45
CA LYS A 177 -2.38 -3.15 21.99
C LYS A 177 -1.62 -3.85 20.86
N HIS A 178 -0.31 -3.65 20.78
CA HIS A 178 0.55 -4.19 19.72
C HIS A 178 0.23 -3.65 18.31
N ALA A 179 -0.19 -2.39 18.20
CA ALA A 179 -0.22 -1.66 16.94
C ALA A 179 1.14 -1.01 16.63
N PHE A 180 1.57 -1.10 15.37
CA PHE A 180 2.86 -0.61 14.90
C PHE A 180 2.76 0.21 13.61
N ALA A 181 3.50 1.32 13.58
CA ALA A 181 3.96 1.95 12.34
C ALA A 181 5.29 1.35 11.89
N CYS A 182 5.65 1.59 10.62
CA CYS A 182 6.98 1.31 10.12
C CYS A 182 7.57 2.46 9.28
N SER A 183 8.89 2.45 9.15
CA SER A 183 9.59 3.23 8.15
C SER A 183 10.74 2.43 7.57
N LEU A 184 10.98 2.60 6.27
CA LEU A 184 12.11 1.98 5.60
C LEU A 184 12.87 2.98 4.71
N THR A 185 14.19 2.86 4.70
CA THR A 185 15.09 3.66 3.84
C THR A 185 15.76 2.74 2.83
N HIS A 186 15.53 2.97 1.55
CA HIS A 186 16.11 2.15 0.50
C HIS A 186 17.49 2.67 0.09
N ARG A 187 18.40 1.77 -0.33
CA ARG A 187 19.77 2.08 -0.81
C ARG A 187 19.82 3.12 -1.96
N GLN A 188 18.68 3.39 -2.61
CA GLN A 188 18.52 4.45 -3.62
C GLN A 188 18.18 5.84 -3.04
N GLY A 189 18.42 6.05 -1.73
CA GLY A 189 18.29 7.35 -1.07
C GLY A 189 16.85 7.88 -0.99
N TRP A 190 15.87 6.99 -0.81
CA TRP A 190 14.48 7.36 -0.57
C TRP A 190 13.94 6.63 0.67
N LYS A 191 13.02 7.28 1.39
CA LYS A 191 12.45 6.80 2.64
C LYS A 191 10.93 6.80 2.60
N LEU A 192 10.32 5.69 3.00
CA LEU A 192 8.88 5.52 3.15
C LEU A 192 8.54 5.43 4.65
N ALA A 193 7.44 6.05 5.06
CA ALA A 193 6.84 5.86 6.37
C ALA A 193 5.37 5.45 6.20
N PHE A 194 4.90 4.50 7.02
CA PHE A 194 3.53 4.02 7.04
C PHE A 194 3.01 3.99 8.47
N SER A 195 1.88 4.62 8.73
CA SER A 195 1.34 4.79 10.09
C SER A 195 0.74 3.52 10.70
N GLY A 196 0.18 2.63 9.87
CA GLY A 196 -0.93 1.78 10.33
C GLY A 196 -2.09 2.67 10.83
N ASP A 197 -2.84 2.18 11.80
CA ASP A 197 -3.85 2.99 12.49
C ASP A 197 -3.26 3.62 13.76
N THR A 198 -3.55 4.90 13.98
CA THR A 198 -3.05 5.67 15.12
C THR A 198 -3.71 7.04 15.26
N ARG A 199 -3.88 7.47 16.52
CA ARG A 199 -3.91 8.90 16.89
C ARG A 199 -2.57 9.58 16.56
N PRO A 200 -2.46 10.91 16.49
CA PRO A 200 -1.18 11.60 16.31
C PRO A 200 -0.08 11.09 17.26
N CYS A 201 1.04 10.63 16.69
CA CYS A 201 2.07 9.91 17.44
C CYS A 201 3.48 10.44 17.16
N ASP A 202 4.17 10.89 18.21
CA ASP A 202 5.54 11.43 18.09
C ASP A 202 6.60 10.35 17.86
N ALA A 203 6.30 9.09 18.19
CA ALA A 203 7.16 7.96 17.81
C ALA A 203 7.21 7.83 16.28
N LEU A 204 6.05 7.91 15.60
CA LEU A 204 5.97 7.92 14.14
C LEU A 204 6.68 9.13 13.53
N VAL A 205 6.48 10.35 14.07
CA VAL A 205 7.18 11.57 13.62
C VAL A 205 8.71 11.39 13.63
N ARG A 206 9.26 10.80 14.71
CA ARG A 206 10.70 10.54 14.85
C ARG A 206 11.17 9.41 13.93
N LEU A 207 10.44 8.30 13.87
CA LEU A 207 10.74 7.14 13.01
C LEU A 207 10.80 7.55 11.53
N GLY A 208 9.76 8.25 11.08
CA GLY A 208 9.61 8.70 9.70
C GLY A 208 10.36 9.98 9.33
N LYS A 209 11.16 10.56 10.23
CA LYS A 209 11.83 11.85 10.01
C LYS A 209 12.49 11.95 8.63
N ASP A 210 12.16 13.03 7.91
CA ASP A 210 12.60 13.36 6.55
C ASP A 210 12.18 12.31 5.47
N ALA A 211 11.05 11.62 5.68
CA ALA A 211 10.49 10.68 4.72
C ALA A 211 10.25 11.32 3.32
N THR A 212 10.60 10.57 2.27
CA THR A 212 10.26 10.93 0.89
C THR A 212 8.76 10.80 0.63
N LEU A 213 8.13 9.82 1.27
CA LEU A 213 6.69 9.60 1.24
C LEU A 213 6.22 9.13 2.63
N LEU A 214 5.22 9.80 3.19
CA LEU A 214 4.42 9.32 4.30
C LEU A 214 3.09 8.81 3.76
N ILE A 215 2.69 7.60 4.15
CA ILE A 215 1.31 7.10 4.02
C ILE A 215 0.72 7.11 5.43
N HIS A 216 -0.26 7.98 5.68
CA HIS A 216 -0.86 8.16 7.01
C HIS A 216 -2.37 7.89 6.96
N GLU A 217 -2.91 7.24 7.99
CA GLU A 217 -4.35 7.12 8.18
C GLU A 217 -4.99 8.50 8.39
N ALA A 218 -6.17 8.72 7.82
CA ALA A 218 -6.97 9.92 7.97
C ALA A 218 -8.42 9.49 8.10
N THR A 219 -8.68 8.68 9.12
CA THR A 219 -9.93 7.93 9.23
C THR A 219 -11.13 8.85 9.41
N LEU A 220 -10.99 9.97 10.12
CA LEU A 220 -12.07 10.93 10.38
C LEU A 220 -11.89 12.25 9.61
N GLU A 221 -13.01 12.91 9.32
CA GLU A 221 -13.04 14.30 8.87
C GLU A 221 -12.66 15.26 10.03
N ASP A 222 -12.20 16.46 9.73
CA ASP A 222 -11.96 17.50 10.74
C ASP A 222 -13.30 18.01 11.29
N GLY A 223 -13.35 18.37 12.57
CA GLY A 223 -14.58 18.57 13.35
C GLY A 223 -15.09 17.31 14.06
N LEU A 224 -14.45 16.15 13.85
CA LEU A 224 -14.71 14.89 14.56
C LEU A 224 -13.54 14.47 15.47
N GLU A 225 -12.78 15.44 16.00
CA GLU A 225 -11.56 15.20 16.78
C GLU A 225 -11.81 14.34 18.03
N GLN A 226 -12.96 14.52 18.70
CA GLN A 226 -13.34 13.70 19.85
C GLN A 226 -13.60 12.25 19.44
N GLU A 227 -14.39 12.02 18.38
CA GLU A 227 -14.68 10.67 17.87
C GLU A 227 -13.40 9.98 17.38
N ALA A 228 -12.50 10.72 16.72
CA ALA A 228 -11.17 10.24 16.33
C ALA A 228 -10.33 9.83 17.55
N ALA A 229 -10.31 10.64 18.62
CA ALA A 229 -9.58 10.34 19.84
C ALA A 229 -10.14 9.10 20.58
N GLU A 230 -11.46 8.95 20.65
CA GLU A 230 -12.17 7.83 21.26
C GLU A 230 -11.94 6.52 20.51
N LYS A 231 -12.09 6.54 19.17
CA LYS A 231 -11.83 5.38 18.28
C LYS A 231 -10.33 5.14 18.03
N ARG A 232 -9.47 6.04 18.50
CA ARG A 232 -8.01 6.00 18.42
C ARG A 232 -7.44 6.08 17.00
N HIS A 233 -7.99 6.98 16.20
CA HIS A 233 -7.57 7.33 14.86
C HIS A 233 -7.11 8.79 14.77
N SER A 234 -6.75 9.24 13.56
CA SER A 234 -6.46 10.63 13.25
C SER A 234 -7.55 11.27 12.40
N THR A 235 -7.78 12.57 12.58
CA THR A 235 -8.48 13.40 11.59
C THR A 235 -7.57 13.74 10.40
N THR A 236 -8.12 14.35 9.36
CA THR A 236 -7.38 14.81 8.17
C THR A 236 -6.27 15.80 8.51
N SER A 237 -6.58 16.90 9.20
CA SER A 237 -5.59 17.91 9.62
C SER A 237 -4.57 17.36 10.63
N GLN A 238 -4.99 16.42 11.48
CA GLN A 238 -4.08 15.71 12.40
C GLN A 238 -3.04 14.87 11.65
N ALA A 239 -3.45 14.11 10.64
CA ALA A 239 -2.56 13.31 9.79
C ALA A 239 -1.59 14.18 8.98
N ILE A 240 -2.09 15.29 8.41
CA ILE A 240 -1.25 16.30 7.73
C ILE A 240 -0.24 16.89 8.72
N GLY A 241 -0.66 17.26 9.94
CA GLY A 241 0.20 17.80 10.99
C GLY A 241 1.30 16.84 11.45
N VAL A 242 1.04 15.53 11.50
CA VAL A 242 2.09 14.51 11.70
C VAL A 242 3.11 14.55 10.57
N GLY A 243 2.67 14.58 9.31
CA GLY A 243 3.55 14.64 8.14
C GLY A 243 4.38 15.93 8.04
N VAL A 244 3.81 17.07 8.43
CA VAL A 244 4.54 18.36 8.50
C VAL A 244 5.64 18.30 9.56
N ARG A 245 5.33 17.82 10.78
CA ARG A 245 6.34 17.68 11.85
C ARG A 245 7.41 16.62 11.52
N MET A 246 7.04 15.59 10.79
CA MET A 246 7.95 14.59 10.21
C MET A 246 8.89 15.18 9.15
N ASN A 247 8.59 16.39 8.61
CA ASN A 247 9.22 16.96 7.42
C ASN A 247 9.12 16.00 6.21
N ALA A 248 7.96 15.36 6.05
CA ALA A 248 7.71 14.49 4.91
C ALA A 248 7.67 15.32 3.60
N ALA A 249 8.38 14.85 2.58
CA ALA A 249 8.41 15.52 1.27
C ALA A 249 7.06 15.42 0.55
N PHE A 250 6.32 14.33 0.78
CA PHE A 250 4.94 14.16 0.34
C PHE A 250 4.16 13.29 1.34
N ILE A 251 2.87 13.56 1.49
CA ILE A 251 1.94 12.90 2.40
C ILE A 251 0.80 12.33 1.56
N VAL A 252 0.52 11.03 1.66
CA VAL A 252 -0.70 10.42 1.15
C VAL A 252 -1.58 10.05 2.32
N LEU A 253 -2.75 10.66 2.38
CA LEU A 253 -3.84 10.31 3.29
C LEU A 253 -4.47 9.00 2.80
N ASN A 254 -4.72 8.08 3.72
CA ASN A 254 -5.26 6.75 3.46
C ASN A 254 -6.25 6.34 4.56
N HIS A 255 -6.85 5.15 4.41
CA HIS A 255 -7.67 4.51 5.46
C HIS A 255 -8.88 5.35 5.90
N PHE A 256 -9.67 5.83 4.94
CA PHE A 256 -10.79 6.73 5.20
C PHE A 256 -12.00 5.99 5.80
N SER A 257 -12.70 6.60 6.77
CA SER A 257 -13.99 6.10 7.24
C SER A 257 -14.98 6.03 6.08
N GLN A 258 -15.53 4.84 5.86
CA GLN A 258 -16.40 4.58 4.73
C GLN A 258 -17.84 5.10 4.95
N ARG A 259 -18.15 5.57 6.17
CA ARG A 259 -19.42 6.24 6.49
C ARG A 259 -19.59 7.57 5.76
N TYR A 260 -18.48 8.20 5.35
CA TYR A 260 -18.49 9.51 4.69
C TYR A 260 -17.93 9.38 3.27
N ALA A 261 -18.83 9.36 2.28
CA ALA A 261 -18.47 9.17 0.86
C ALA A 261 -17.87 10.41 0.19
N LYS A 262 -17.38 11.40 0.96
CA LYS A 262 -16.82 12.66 0.46
C LYS A 262 -15.30 12.52 0.29
N ILE A 263 -14.75 13.30 -0.64
CA ILE A 263 -13.31 13.54 -0.67
C ILE A 263 -13.01 14.52 0.47
N PRO A 264 -12.04 14.25 1.36
CA PRO A 264 -11.67 15.19 2.42
C PRO A 264 -11.36 16.57 1.84
N LEU A 265 -11.98 17.61 2.41
CA LEU A 265 -11.68 18.99 2.08
C LEU A 265 -10.54 19.47 3.00
N PHE A 266 -9.49 20.04 2.42
CA PHE A 266 -8.36 20.62 3.14
C PHE A 266 -8.00 21.98 2.52
N SER A 267 -7.38 22.87 3.31
CA SER A 267 -7.05 24.23 2.85
C SER A 267 -6.08 24.20 1.66
N GLN A 268 -6.13 25.26 0.84
CA GLN A 268 -5.29 25.36 -0.36
C GLN A 268 -3.79 25.25 -0.05
N ASP A 269 -3.36 25.68 1.14
CA ASP A 269 -1.96 25.68 1.59
C ASP A 269 -1.33 24.29 1.64
N PHE A 270 -2.12 23.26 1.95
CA PHE A 270 -1.62 21.88 2.06
C PHE A 270 -1.54 21.14 0.71
N THR A 271 -2.22 21.65 -0.33
CA THR A 271 -2.47 20.92 -1.58
C THR A 271 -1.23 20.53 -2.39
N GLN A 272 -0.08 21.21 -2.23
CA GLN A 272 1.11 20.89 -3.03
C GLN A 272 1.90 19.66 -2.54
N ARG A 273 1.70 19.23 -1.29
CA ARG A 273 2.42 18.08 -0.70
C ARG A 273 1.51 16.99 -0.17
N VAL A 274 0.19 17.18 -0.20
CA VAL A 274 -0.81 16.22 0.30
C VAL A 274 -1.59 15.63 -0.87
N GLY A 275 -1.73 14.30 -0.88
CA GLY A 275 -2.61 13.57 -1.79
C GLY A 275 -3.61 12.70 -1.02
N VAL A 276 -4.75 12.42 -1.64
CA VAL A 276 -5.78 11.50 -1.14
C VAL A 276 -5.66 10.18 -1.90
N SER A 277 -5.61 9.04 -1.19
CA SER A 277 -5.60 7.74 -1.84
C SER A 277 -6.96 7.33 -2.39
N PHE A 278 -6.90 6.52 -3.44
CA PHE A 278 -8.04 5.82 -4.03
C PHE A 278 -7.61 4.42 -4.43
N ASP A 279 -8.54 3.47 -4.41
CA ASP A 279 -8.28 2.11 -4.89
C ASP A 279 -7.77 2.12 -6.33
N HIS A 280 -6.75 1.31 -6.60
CA HIS A 280 -5.98 1.25 -7.84
C HIS A 280 -5.19 2.53 -8.19
N MET A 281 -5.08 3.52 -7.31
CA MET A 281 -4.19 4.67 -7.53
C MET A 281 -2.73 4.23 -7.53
N ARG A 282 -1.95 4.73 -8.50
CA ARG A 282 -0.49 4.56 -8.52
C ARG A 282 0.22 5.88 -8.21
N VAL A 283 1.22 5.82 -7.33
CA VAL A 283 2.14 6.93 -7.03
C VAL A 283 3.56 6.50 -7.36
N ARG A 284 4.26 7.31 -8.16
CA ARG A 284 5.64 7.06 -8.59
C ARG A 284 6.53 8.28 -8.35
N ARG A 285 7.79 8.04 -8.02
CA ARG A 285 8.85 9.07 -8.03
C ARG A 285 9.06 9.58 -9.48
N ARG A 286 8.94 10.89 -9.71
CA ARG A 286 9.20 11.48 -11.03
C ARG A 286 10.72 11.59 -11.26
N ARG A 287 11.21 11.27 -12.46
CA ARG A 287 12.59 11.58 -12.86
C ARG A 287 12.79 13.09 -12.94
N ARG A 288 13.93 13.59 -12.46
CA ARG A 288 14.41 14.92 -12.89
C ARG A 288 14.66 14.88 -14.40
N PRO A 289 14.29 15.92 -15.17
CA PRO A 289 14.90 16.18 -16.47
C PRO A 289 16.43 16.23 -16.32
N ARG A 290 17.19 15.81 -17.35
CA ARG A 290 18.66 15.91 -17.32
C ARG A 290 19.19 17.35 -17.22
N TYR A 291 18.33 18.34 -17.45
CA TYR A 291 18.63 19.77 -17.37
C TYR A 291 17.59 20.50 -16.52
N SER A 292 17.78 20.54 -15.20
CA SER A 292 17.08 21.46 -14.29
C SER A 292 17.78 21.54 -12.93
N HIS A 293 18.38 22.69 -12.60
CA HIS A 293 19.09 22.93 -11.34
C HIS A 293 18.17 23.22 -10.13
N THR A 294 16.94 22.70 -10.13
CA THR A 294 15.96 22.95 -9.06
C THR A 294 15.81 21.76 -8.10
N PRO A 295 15.72 21.99 -6.77
CA PRO A 295 15.42 20.94 -5.82
C PRO A 295 14.01 20.37 -6.00
N TRP A 296 13.86 19.10 -5.60
CA TRP A 296 12.65 18.28 -5.43
C TRP A 296 11.29 19.01 -5.51
N ARG A 297 10.46 18.68 -6.52
CA ARG A 297 9.09 19.26 -6.63
C ARG A 297 7.91 18.34 -6.99
N HIS A 298 8.07 17.13 -7.52
CA HIS A 298 6.90 16.38 -8.05
C HIS A 298 6.94 14.85 -7.87
N LEU A 299 5.88 14.30 -7.28
CA LEU A 299 5.38 12.95 -7.56
C LEU A 299 4.33 13.03 -8.70
N THR A 300 4.08 11.91 -9.37
CA THR A 300 2.95 11.79 -10.31
C THR A 300 1.99 10.73 -9.83
N ALA A 301 0.78 11.14 -9.45
CA ALA A 301 -0.35 10.24 -9.25
C ALA A 301 -1.01 9.96 -10.62
N VAL A 302 -1.25 8.68 -10.93
CA VAL A 302 -2.06 8.28 -12.09
C VAL A 302 -3.32 7.63 -11.56
N CYS A 303 -4.44 8.35 -11.67
CA CYS A 303 -5.76 7.79 -11.40
C CYS A 303 -6.34 7.20 -12.70
N PRO A 304 -6.78 5.93 -12.72
CA PRO A 304 -7.49 5.35 -13.86
C PRO A 304 -8.79 6.08 -14.19
N TRP A 305 -9.39 6.72 -13.18
CA TRP A 305 -10.65 7.45 -13.29
C TRP A 305 -10.37 8.94 -13.48
N ARG A 306 -10.80 9.50 -14.62
CA ARG A 306 -10.76 10.94 -14.85
C ARG A 306 -11.61 11.66 -13.79
N LEU A 307 -10.97 12.48 -12.97
CA LEU A 307 -11.57 13.41 -11.99
C LEU A 307 -12.36 14.55 -12.69
N ARG A 308 -13.38 14.18 -13.46
CA ARG A 308 -14.31 15.10 -14.18
C ARG A 308 -15.78 14.67 -14.10
N ARG A 309 -16.13 13.72 -13.23
CA ARG A 309 -17.52 13.32 -12.95
C ARG A 309 -17.70 13.00 -11.46
N PHE A 310 -17.81 14.04 -10.65
CA PHE A 310 -18.50 14.04 -9.34
C PHE A 310 -18.74 15.46 -8.80
N ALA A 311 -18.02 16.47 -9.32
CA ALA A 311 -18.31 17.88 -9.10
C ALA A 311 -18.82 18.54 -10.41
N SER A 312 -20.10 18.36 -10.73
CA SER A 312 -20.78 19.11 -11.80
C SER A 312 -22.30 19.05 -11.66
N ALA A 313 -22.84 19.74 -10.66
CA ALA A 313 -24.26 20.08 -10.55
C ALA A 313 -24.43 21.57 -10.19
N THR A 314 -23.65 22.45 -10.84
CA THR A 314 -23.88 23.91 -10.91
C THR A 314 -23.02 24.52 -12.03
N SER A 315 -23.69 25.12 -13.03
CA SER A 315 -23.30 26.28 -13.87
C SER A 315 -21.84 26.53 -14.33
N GLY A 316 -21.68 26.74 -15.65
CA GLY A 316 -20.76 27.78 -16.20
C GLY A 316 -19.58 27.29 -17.08
N PRO A 317 -19.23 28.00 -18.18
CA PRO A 317 -18.26 27.52 -19.18
C PRO A 317 -16.78 27.92 -18.96
N SER A 318 -15.90 27.22 -19.71
CA SER A 318 -14.43 27.25 -19.73
C SER A 318 -13.77 28.56 -20.24
N PRO A 319 -12.44 28.72 -20.09
CA PRO A 319 -11.49 28.30 -21.14
C PRO A 319 -10.32 27.44 -20.61
N ASP A 320 -10.01 26.29 -21.20
CA ASP A 320 -9.13 26.01 -22.35
C ASP A 320 -7.62 25.88 -22.00
N TRP A 321 -7.09 24.67 -22.18
CA TRP A 321 -5.66 24.34 -22.24
C TRP A 321 -5.46 23.08 -23.08
N SER A 322 -4.60 23.15 -24.10
CA SER A 322 -4.47 22.12 -25.13
C SER A 322 -3.80 20.82 -24.66
N LEU A 323 -4.43 19.68 -24.96
CA LEU A 323 -3.85 18.34 -24.80
C LEU A 323 -3.58 17.71 -26.17
N ARG A 324 -2.30 17.58 -26.55
CA ARG A 324 -1.93 16.78 -27.74
C ARG A 324 -2.11 15.29 -27.44
N SER A 325 -3.11 14.66 -28.05
CA SER A 325 -3.27 13.21 -28.07
C SER A 325 -2.75 12.63 -29.39
N ARG A 326 -1.96 11.55 -29.32
CA ARG A 326 -1.81 10.63 -30.46
C ARG A 326 -3.04 9.72 -30.46
N ARG A 327 -3.81 9.72 -31.54
CA ARG A 327 -4.95 8.80 -31.70
C ARG A 327 -4.43 7.40 -32.05
N CYS A 328 -4.88 6.39 -31.32
CA CYS A 328 -4.92 5.01 -31.82
C CYS A 328 -6.34 4.74 -32.30
N SER A 329 -6.49 4.30 -33.55
CA SER A 329 -7.80 3.94 -34.12
C SER A 329 -8.32 2.64 -33.50
N PRO A 330 -9.65 2.48 -33.31
CA PRO A 330 -10.22 1.23 -32.83
C PRO A 330 -10.16 0.13 -33.90
N PRO A 331 -10.07 -1.16 -33.51
CA PRO A 331 -10.16 -2.26 -34.46
C PRO A 331 -11.58 -2.36 -35.04
N THR A 332 -11.67 -2.64 -36.33
CA THR A 332 -12.92 -2.81 -37.08
C THR A 332 -13.71 -4.03 -36.63
N SER A 333 -15.04 -3.90 -36.56
CA SER A 333 -15.96 -4.97 -36.19
C SER A 333 -15.94 -6.14 -37.19
N ALA A 334 -15.90 -7.37 -36.68
CA ALA A 334 -15.99 -8.57 -37.49
C ALA A 334 -17.41 -8.75 -38.05
N ARG A 335 -17.54 -8.81 -39.38
CA ARG A 335 -18.81 -9.12 -40.07
C ARG A 335 -19.22 -10.56 -39.80
N TRP A 336 -20.40 -10.76 -39.22
CA TRP A 336 -21.12 -12.04 -39.31
C TRP A 336 -21.61 -12.24 -40.75
N ARG A 337 -21.13 -13.27 -41.44
CA ARG A 337 -21.68 -13.70 -42.74
C ARG A 337 -22.98 -14.48 -42.50
N ARG A 338 -24.11 -13.96 -42.97
CA ARG A 338 -25.31 -14.78 -43.18
C ARG A 338 -25.10 -15.68 -44.40
N GLY A 339 -24.99 -16.99 -44.17
CA GLY A 339 -25.05 -17.98 -45.25
C GLY A 339 -26.49 -18.13 -45.71
N GLY A 340 -26.76 -17.85 -46.99
CA GLY A 340 -28.04 -18.16 -47.62
C GLY A 340 -28.01 -19.56 -48.23
N ARG A 341 -29.11 -20.30 -48.09
CA ARG A 341 -29.54 -21.31 -49.06
C ARG A 341 -30.98 -21.02 -49.47
N ARG A 342 -31.20 -20.96 -50.77
CA ARG A 342 -32.51 -21.06 -51.46
C ARG A 342 -32.40 -22.22 -52.45
N GLY A 343 -33.55 -22.75 -52.84
CA GLY A 343 -33.67 -23.94 -53.67
C GLY A 343 -34.15 -25.12 -52.82
N SER A 344 -35.23 -25.81 -53.19
CA SER A 344 -36.17 -25.55 -54.31
C SER A 344 -37.44 -26.35 -54.05
#